data_AF-A0A3M1TET3-F1
#
_entry.id   AF-A0A3M1TET3-F1
#
_cell.length_a   1.000
_cell.length_b   1.000
_cell.length_c   1.000
_cell.angle_alpha   90.00
_cell.angle_beta   90.00
_cell.angle_gamma   90.00
#
_symmetry.space_group_name_H-M   'P 1'
#
loop_
_entity.id
_entity.type
_entity.pdbx_description
1 polymer ?
#
loop_
_entity_poly.entity_id
_entity_poly.type
_entity_poly.pdbx_seq_one_letter_code
_entity_poly.pdbx_strand_id
1 'polypeptide(L)'
;GSGISAYPSCNGSSSGSSPPSASPAFDVARAVVRNREWAQRLGWQAHYDEIVRLLHDRPFTPNEEAFAELVYQWQRQNRLTPDGIIGPNTWARMKAALGIASPGSSGSGGTATAYPYGPKWRSQRPPGLPATARTASQSGAALPDIERVARQHNLGETFVKTVKHLATTESGAMYARPANIFNVLPPSQRGGKPYISAWGVFQFNRDAWRSLPGVANTAFPWESTPSEEITRPIRRYAELFAEVRRAGGTPIDAARGIRLWHMQPNGLYKPYLRRGKQSGFSAAWQQVPAKYQARIDRHLRNAGIL
;
A
#
# COMPACT_ATOMS: atom_id res chain seq x y z
N GLY A 1 -52.74 56.39 7.10
CA GLY A 1 -53.41 55.77 5.96
C GLY A 1 -52.81 54.40 5.76
N SER A 2 -53.45 53.40 6.37
CA SER A 2 -52.97 52.03 6.46
C SER A 2 -53.44 51.24 5.24
N GLY A 3 -52.53 50.56 4.54
CA GLY A 3 -52.84 49.65 3.44
C GLY A 3 -52.46 48.23 3.82
N ILE A 4 -53.40 47.50 4.43
CA ILE A 4 -53.35 46.05 4.66
C ILE A 4 -53.96 45.40 3.41
N SER A 5 -53.22 44.56 2.70
CA SER A 5 -53.77 43.70 1.66
C SER A 5 -53.64 42.25 2.10
N ALA A 6 -54.79 41.66 2.40
CA ALA A 6 -54.98 40.31 2.88
C ALA A 6 -55.04 39.31 1.71
N TYR A 7 -54.47 38.14 1.92
CA TYR A 7 -54.60 36.97 1.07
C TYR A 7 -56.04 36.43 1.04
N PRO A 8 -56.53 35.91 -0.09
CA PRO A 8 -57.50 34.82 -0.10
C PRO A 8 -56.80 33.48 -0.31
N SER A 9 -57.08 32.56 0.61
CA SER A 9 -56.82 31.12 0.49
C SER A 9 -57.86 30.49 -0.43
N CYS A 10 -57.42 29.76 -1.45
CA CYS A 10 -58.25 28.83 -2.22
C CYS A 10 -57.63 27.44 -2.13
N ASN A 11 -58.29 26.56 -1.38
CA ASN A 11 -58.00 25.13 -1.32
C ASN A 11 -58.54 24.45 -2.60
N GLY A 12 -57.73 23.62 -3.26
CA GLY A 12 -58.11 22.91 -4.49
C GLY A 12 -57.16 21.77 -4.84
N SER A 13 -57.39 20.63 -4.21
CA SER A 13 -56.96 19.25 -4.46
C SER A 13 -56.10 18.92 -5.69
N SER A 14 -54.88 18.45 -5.40
CA SER A 14 -54.25 17.21 -5.88
C SER A 14 -54.60 16.67 -7.28
N SER A 15 -53.67 16.85 -8.21
CA SER A 15 -53.37 15.85 -9.26
C SER A 15 -51.89 15.50 -9.13
N GLY A 16 -51.60 14.33 -8.57
CA GLY A 16 -50.25 13.84 -8.36
C GLY A 16 -49.52 13.64 -9.68
N SER A 17 -48.58 14.53 -9.97
CA SER A 17 -47.49 14.25 -10.90
C SER A 17 -46.34 13.71 -10.07
N SER A 18 -46.19 12.38 -10.04
CA SER A 18 -45.00 11.73 -9.49
C SER A 18 -43.76 12.34 -10.15
N PRO A 19 -42.75 12.81 -9.40
CA PRO A 19 -41.47 13.14 -10.01
C PRO A 19 -40.88 11.86 -10.59
N PRO A 20 -40.20 11.91 -11.75
CA PRO A 20 -39.48 10.75 -12.27
C PRO A 20 -38.48 10.30 -11.20
N SER A 21 -38.56 9.02 -10.79
CA SER A 21 -37.61 8.42 -9.87
C SER A 21 -36.20 8.62 -10.40
N ALA A 22 -35.47 9.56 -9.81
CA ALA A 22 -34.04 9.69 -10.00
C ALA A 22 -33.42 8.35 -9.61
N SER A 23 -32.76 7.67 -10.55
CA SER A 23 -31.92 6.53 -10.21
C SER A 23 -30.97 6.95 -9.08
N PRO A 24 -30.77 6.14 -8.03
CA PRO A 24 -29.92 6.56 -6.93
C PRO A 24 -28.54 6.89 -7.50
N ALA A 25 -28.07 8.10 -7.23
CA ALA A 25 -26.74 8.54 -7.61
C ALA A 25 -25.72 7.50 -7.12
N PHE A 26 -24.69 7.26 -7.93
CA PHE A 26 -23.59 6.35 -7.61
C PHE A 26 -23.01 6.70 -6.22
N ASP A 27 -23.15 5.77 -5.27
CA ASP A 27 -22.65 5.92 -3.89
C ASP A 27 -21.21 5.39 -3.78
N VAL A 28 -20.26 6.30 -3.95
CA VAL A 28 -18.82 6.01 -3.95
C VAL A 28 -18.37 5.42 -2.61
N ALA A 29 -18.88 5.97 -1.49
CA ALA A 29 -18.49 5.52 -0.16
C ALA A 29 -18.91 4.07 0.09
N ARG A 30 -20.14 3.72 -0.31
CA ARG A 30 -20.61 2.33 -0.27
C ARG A 30 -19.76 1.42 -1.16
N ALA A 31 -19.43 1.88 -2.36
CA ALA A 31 -18.63 1.10 -3.30
C ALA A 31 -17.23 0.80 -2.76
N VAL A 32 -16.56 1.77 -2.15
CA VAL A 32 -15.25 1.60 -1.49
C VAL A 32 -15.33 0.51 -0.41
N VAL A 33 -16.29 0.62 0.52
CA VAL A 33 -16.44 -0.36 1.61
C VAL A 33 -16.71 -1.75 1.07
N ARG A 34 -17.64 -1.88 0.12
CA ARG A 34 -17.99 -3.17 -0.50
C ARG A 34 -16.85 -3.76 -1.31
N ASN A 35 -16.06 -2.94 -1.99
CA ASN A 35 -14.90 -3.43 -2.73
C ASN A 35 -13.87 -4.04 -1.79
N ARG A 36 -13.59 -3.45 -0.62
CA ARG A 36 -12.69 -4.06 0.36
C ARG A 36 -13.18 -5.45 0.80
N GLU A 37 -14.48 -5.59 1.08
CA GLU A 37 -15.10 -6.86 1.45
C GLU A 37 -15.02 -7.90 0.32
N TRP A 38 -15.42 -7.51 -0.89
CA TRP A 38 -15.46 -8.41 -2.04
C TRP A 38 -14.07 -8.78 -2.56
N ALA A 39 -13.09 -7.88 -2.48
CA ALA A 39 -11.70 -8.14 -2.86
C ALA A 39 -11.14 -9.34 -2.11
N GLN A 40 -11.47 -9.42 -0.81
CA GLN A 40 -11.11 -10.54 0.05
C GLN A 40 -11.96 -11.78 -0.25
N ARG A 41 -13.28 -11.63 -0.32
CA ARG A 41 -14.21 -12.76 -0.49
C ARG A 41 -14.09 -13.47 -1.83
N LEU A 42 -13.75 -12.75 -2.89
CA LEU A 42 -13.63 -13.26 -4.26
C LEU A 42 -12.19 -13.46 -4.72
N GLY A 43 -11.22 -13.01 -3.92
CA GLY A 43 -9.79 -13.09 -4.23
C GLY A 43 -9.33 -12.17 -5.36
N TRP A 44 -10.17 -11.27 -5.86
CA TRP A 44 -9.79 -10.40 -6.99
C TRP A 44 -8.70 -9.39 -6.62
N GLN A 45 -8.43 -9.16 -5.33
CA GLN A 45 -7.31 -8.33 -4.88
C GLN A 45 -5.96 -8.80 -5.43
N ALA A 46 -5.82 -10.11 -5.69
CA ALA A 46 -4.62 -10.68 -6.29
C ALA A 46 -4.41 -10.25 -7.75
N HIS A 47 -5.46 -9.72 -8.39
CA HIS A 47 -5.48 -9.26 -9.77
C HIS A 47 -5.69 -7.74 -9.87
N TYR A 48 -5.43 -7.00 -8.79
CA TYR A 48 -5.74 -5.58 -8.71
C TYR A 48 -5.10 -4.78 -9.85
N ASP A 49 -3.85 -5.07 -10.20
CA ASP A 49 -3.14 -4.33 -11.26
C ASP A 49 -3.68 -4.66 -12.64
N GLU A 50 -4.04 -5.92 -12.91
CA GLU A 50 -4.71 -6.33 -14.14
C GLU A 50 -6.09 -5.67 -14.25
N ILE A 51 -6.84 -5.59 -13.14
CA ILE A 51 -8.12 -4.89 -13.08
C ILE A 51 -7.91 -3.40 -13.38
N VAL A 52 -6.94 -2.73 -12.77
CA VAL A 52 -6.67 -1.31 -13.05
C VAL A 52 -6.31 -1.09 -14.52
N ARG A 53 -5.52 -1.97 -15.14
CA ARG A 53 -5.23 -1.91 -16.58
C ARG A 53 -6.46 -2.12 -17.46
N LEU A 54 -7.37 -3.00 -17.05
CA LEU A 54 -8.64 -3.21 -17.74
C LEU A 54 -9.57 -1.99 -17.64
N LEU A 55 -9.51 -1.27 -16.52
CA LEU A 55 -10.38 -0.13 -16.23
C LEU A 55 -9.90 1.18 -16.86
N HIS A 56 -8.60 1.33 -17.14
CA HIS A 56 -8.05 2.57 -17.67
C HIS A 56 -6.79 2.32 -18.52
N ASP A 57 -6.78 2.85 -19.74
CA ASP A 57 -5.71 2.64 -20.73
C ASP A 57 -4.39 3.37 -20.40
N ARG A 58 -4.36 4.20 -19.35
CA ARG A 58 -3.17 4.97 -18.95
C ARG A 58 -2.66 4.55 -17.57
N PRO A 59 -1.33 4.57 -17.37
CA PRO A 59 -0.74 4.23 -16.07
C PRO A 59 -1.11 5.27 -15.01
N PHE A 60 -2.04 4.91 -14.14
CA PHE A 60 -2.49 5.69 -12.99
C PHE A 60 -2.77 4.73 -11.82
N THR A 61 -2.46 5.14 -10.59
CA THR A 61 -2.82 4.39 -9.38
C THR A 61 -4.03 5.09 -8.76
N PRO A 62 -5.26 4.59 -8.98
CA PRO A 62 -6.43 5.21 -8.40
C PRO A 62 -6.40 5.11 -6.87
N ASN A 63 -6.82 6.18 -6.19
CA ASN A 63 -7.29 6.04 -4.82
C ASN A 63 -8.60 5.21 -4.83
N GLU A 64 -9.09 4.78 -3.67
CA GLU A 64 -10.24 3.85 -3.63
C GLU A 64 -11.52 4.46 -4.22
N GLU A 65 -11.72 5.77 -4.07
CA GLU A 65 -12.85 6.50 -4.65
C GLU A 65 -12.78 6.51 -6.19
N ALA A 66 -11.63 6.92 -6.74
CA ALA A 66 -11.37 6.89 -8.18
C ALA A 66 -11.42 5.46 -8.74
N PHE A 67 -11.01 4.46 -7.95
CA PHE A 67 -11.12 3.06 -8.35
C PHE A 67 -12.58 2.63 -8.47
N ALA A 68 -13.42 2.98 -7.48
CA ALA A 68 -14.84 2.71 -7.53
C ALA A 68 -15.54 3.42 -8.70
N GLU A 69 -15.14 4.66 -9.01
CA GLU A 69 -15.60 5.39 -10.20
C GLU A 69 -15.22 4.69 -11.52
N LEU A 70 -13.99 4.21 -11.63
CA LEU A 70 -13.52 3.47 -12.80
C LEU A 70 -14.29 2.16 -12.98
N VAL A 71 -14.53 1.42 -11.89
CA VAL A 71 -15.37 0.21 -11.89
C VAL A 71 -16.79 0.55 -12.35
N TYR A 72 -17.36 1.65 -11.84
CA TYR A 72 -18.69 2.11 -12.22
C TYR A 72 -18.78 2.38 -13.74
N GLN A 73 -17.80 3.08 -14.33
CA GLN A 73 -17.79 3.36 -15.77
C GLN A 73 -17.65 2.07 -16.59
N TRP A 74 -16.75 1.18 -16.18
CA TRP A 74 -16.56 -0.10 -16.86
C TRP A 74 -17.81 -0.98 -16.80
N GLN A 75 -18.53 -1.01 -15.67
CA GLN A 75 -19.81 -1.70 -15.55
C GLN A 75 -20.86 -1.15 -16.52
N ARG A 76 -20.94 0.17 -16.70
CA ARG A 76 -21.84 0.80 -17.70
C ARG A 76 -21.53 0.32 -19.12
N GLN A 77 -20.26 0.33 -19.49
CA GLN A 77 -19.80 -0.09 -20.82
C GLN A 77 -20.07 -1.58 -21.07
N ASN A 78 -20.01 -2.40 -20.02
CA ASN A 78 -20.18 -3.86 -20.09
C ASN A 78 -21.62 -4.33 -19.76
N ARG A 79 -22.59 -3.42 -19.72
CA ARG A 79 -24.03 -3.70 -19.45
C ARG A 79 -24.25 -4.45 -18.13
N LEU A 80 -23.48 -4.12 -17.11
CA LEU A 80 -23.66 -4.57 -15.72
C LEU A 80 -24.37 -3.46 -14.92
N THR A 81 -24.86 -3.81 -13.72
CA THR A 81 -25.34 -2.81 -12.76
C THR A 81 -24.19 -1.86 -12.41
N PRO A 82 -24.30 -0.56 -12.72
CA PRO A 82 -23.22 0.38 -12.49
C PRO A 82 -23.28 0.90 -11.06
N ASP A 83 -22.64 0.18 -10.14
CA ASP A 83 -22.62 0.49 -8.71
C ASP A 83 -21.20 0.69 -8.14
N GLY A 84 -20.17 0.60 -8.99
CA GLY A 84 -18.76 0.71 -8.63
C GLY A 84 -18.24 -0.47 -7.82
N ILE A 85 -19.01 -1.55 -7.68
CA ILE A 85 -18.67 -2.70 -6.85
C ILE A 85 -18.24 -3.90 -7.69
N ILE A 86 -17.04 -4.41 -7.44
CA ILE A 86 -16.56 -5.68 -8.00
C ILE A 86 -17.13 -6.84 -7.18
N GLY A 87 -18.44 -7.07 -7.31
CA GLY A 87 -19.13 -8.24 -6.78
C GLY A 87 -19.00 -9.47 -7.68
N PRO A 88 -19.67 -10.61 -7.38
CA PRO A 88 -19.50 -11.87 -8.11
C PRO A 88 -19.72 -11.77 -9.62
N ASN A 89 -20.75 -11.04 -10.06
CA ASN A 89 -21.08 -10.87 -11.48
C ASN A 89 -20.05 -9.99 -12.21
N THR A 90 -19.67 -8.87 -11.59
CA THR A 90 -18.62 -7.98 -12.11
C THR A 90 -17.30 -8.74 -12.22
N TRP A 91 -16.94 -9.50 -11.17
CA TRP A 91 -15.71 -10.27 -11.14
C TRP A 91 -15.68 -11.39 -12.19
N ALA A 92 -16.78 -12.12 -12.38
CA ALA A 92 -16.90 -13.12 -13.43
C ALA A 92 -16.65 -12.53 -14.83
N ARG A 93 -17.19 -11.33 -15.10
CA ARG A 93 -16.97 -10.63 -16.37
C ARG A 93 -15.52 -10.15 -16.51
N MET A 94 -14.93 -9.58 -15.46
CA MET A 94 -13.54 -9.13 -15.48
C MET A 94 -12.58 -10.29 -15.69
N LYS A 95 -12.79 -11.43 -15.02
CA LYS A 95 -11.99 -12.64 -15.27
C LYS A 95 -11.99 -13.06 -16.73
N ALA A 96 -13.16 -13.05 -17.38
CA ALA A 96 -13.25 -13.37 -18.81
C ALA A 96 -12.47 -12.37 -19.67
N ALA A 97 -12.58 -11.06 -19.38
CA ALA A 97 -11.84 -10.02 -20.10
C ALA A 97 -10.32 -10.10 -19.88
N LEU A 98 -9.89 -10.56 -18.70
CA LEU A 98 -8.49 -10.71 -18.31
C LEU A 98 -7.90 -12.07 -18.71
N GLY A 99 -8.68 -12.98 -19.30
CA GLY A 99 -8.23 -14.35 -19.59
C GLY A 99 -7.95 -15.20 -18.34
N ILE A 100 -8.49 -14.81 -17.18
CA ILE A 100 -8.38 -15.56 -15.93
C ILE A 100 -9.41 -16.69 -15.96
N ALA A 101 -8.96 -17.92 -16.15
CA ALA A 101 -9.84 -19.08 -16.18
C ALA A 101 -10.65 -19.18 -14.88
N SER A 102 -11.97 -19.36 -15.00
CA SER A 102 -12.80 -19.72 -13.84
C SER A 102 -12.48 -21.17 -13.42
N PRO A 103 -12.49 -21.50 -12.12
CA PRO A 103 -12.19 -22.85 -11.67
C PRO A 103 -13.34 -23.77 -12.10
N GLY A 104 -13.14 -24.45 -13.23
CA GLY A 104 -14.05 -25.42 -13.80
C GLY A 104 -13.25 -26.41 -14.65
N SER A 105 -12.86 -27.51 -14.01
CA SER A 105 -12.36 -28.77 -14.58
C SER A 105 -11.01 -28.82 -15.31
N SER A 106 -10.16 -29.66 -14.71
CA SER A 106 -9.10 -30.49 -15.32
C SER A 106 -7.76 -29.85 -15.66
N GLY A 107 -6.76 -30.18 -14.82
CA GLY A 107 -5.34 -29.94 -15.09
C GLY A 107 -4.48 -30.09 -13.85
N SER A 108 -4.29 -31.33 -13.39
CA SER A 108 -3.28 -31.67 -12.38
C SER A 108 -1.90 -31.32 -12.94
N GLY A 109 -1.26 -30.30 -12.37
CA GLY A 109 0.09 -29.88 -12.75
C GLY A 109 0.70 -28.90 -11.74
N GLY A 110 1.49 -29.42 -10.80
CA GLY A 110 2.64 -28.71 -10.23
C GLY A 110 2.39 -27.57 -9.23
N THR A 111 2.27 -27.95 -7.96
CA THR A 111 2.54 -27.17 -6.73
C THR A 111 3.42 -25.92 -6.84
N ALA A 112 2.88 -24.74 -6.47
CA ALA A 112 3.68 -23.56 -6.13
C ALA A 112 3.03 -22.61 -5.10
N THR A 113 2.80 -23.08 -3.86
CA THR A 113 2.92 -22.22 -2.66
C THR A 113 3.40 -23.07 -1.48
N ALA A 114 4.66 -23.49 -1.49
CA ALA A 114 5.20 -24.31 -0.41
C ALA A 114 5.30 -23.54 0.94
N TYR A 115 5.25 -22.20 0.94
CA TYR A 115 5.54 -21.37 2.12
C TYR A 115 4.61 -20.13 2.22
N PRO A 116 3.37 -20.26 2.74
CA PRO A 116 2.35 -19.20 2.72
C PRO A 116 2.76 -17.95 3.52
N TYR A 117 3.79 -18.03 4.36
CA TYR A 117 4.27 -16.93 5.18
C TYR A 117 5.81 -16.82 5.15
N GLY A 118 6.43 -17.37 4.10
CA GLY A 118 7.88 -17.36 3.90
C GLY A 118 8.64 -18.50 4.57
N PRO A 119 9.99 -18.53 4.43
CA PRO A 119 10.81 -19.71 4.73
C PRO A 119 10.78 -20.20 6.19
N LYS A 120 10.39 -19.35 7.15
CA LYS A 120 10.26 -19.77 8.56
C LYS A 120 8.88 -20.33 8.87
N TRP A 121 7.86 -19.84 8.18
CA TRP A 121 6.46 -20.10 8.45
C TRP A 121 5.87 -20.95 7.31
N ARG A 122 6.54 -22.08 7.07
CA ARG A 122 6.32 -22.96 5.91
C ARG A 122 4.96 -23.64 5.91
N SER A 123 4.52 -24.05 7.10
CA SER A 123 3.28 -24.81 7.28
C SER A 123 2.43 -24.28 8.44
N GLN A 124 2.90 -23.23 9.12
CA GLN A 124 2.29 -22.70 10.32
C GLN A 124 2.10 -21.20 10.19
N ARG A 125 0.92 -20.72 10.57
CA ARG A 125 0.63 -19.29 10.67
C ARG A 125 1.46 -18.67 11.81
N PRO A 126 2.08 -17.50 11.61
CA PRO A 126 2.79 -16.81 12.67
C PRO A 126 1.91 -16.55 13.91
N PRO A 127 2.46 -16.60 15.13
CA PRO A 127 1.73 -16.38 16.36
C PRO A 127 1.00 -15.03 16.39
N GLY A 128 -0.33 -15.09 16.56
CA GLY A 128 -1.21 -13.92 16.64
C GLY A 128 -1.54 -13.26 15.30
N LEU A 129 -1.03 -13.77 14.17
CA LEU A 129 -1.43 -13.25 12.86
C LEU A 129 -2.90 -13.63 12.58
N PRO A 130 -3.77 -12.68 12.19
CA PRO A 130 -5.17 -12.98 11.93
C PRO A 130 -5.34 -13.85 10.67
N ALA A 131 -6.45 -14.59 10.61
CA ALA A 131 -6.75 -15.45 9.47
C ALA A 131 -6.97 -14.71 8.16
N THR A 132 -7.34 -13.43 8.26
CA THR A 132 -7.55 -12.51 7.14
C THR A 132 -6.23 -11.97 6.56
N ALA A 133 -5.09 -12.18 7.22
CA ALA A 133 -3.81 -11.73 6.69
C ALA A 133 -3.44 -12.46 5.39
N ARG A 134 -3.00 -11.69 4.40
CA ARG A 134 -2.54 -12.20 3.10
C ARG A 134 -1.38 -13.19 3.26
N THR A 135 -1.26 -14.11 2.32
CA THR A 135 -0.07 -14.96 2.19
C THR A 135 1.07 -14.21 1.52
N ALA A 136 2.30 -14.58 1.87
CA ALA A 136 3.50 -14.01 1.27
C ALA A 136 3.59 -14.38 -0.22
N SER A 137 4.01 -13.41 -1.04
CA SER A 137 4.30 -13.66 -2.46
C SER A 137 5.63 -14.40 -2.63
N GLN A 138 5.96 -14.78 -3.87
CA GLN A 138 7.31 -15.25 -4.21
C GLN A 138 8.36 -14.13 -4.04
N SER A 139 9.63 -14.53 -3.90
CA SER A 139 10.77 -13.62 -3.85
C SER A 139 10.85 -12.77 -5.12
N GLY A 140 11.10 -11.47 -4.98
CA GLY A 140 11.22 -10.53 -6.09
C GLY A 140 9.90 -10.01 -6.65
N ALA A 141 8.75 -10.54 -6.24
CA ALA A 141 7.44 -10.18 -6.81
C ALA A 141 7.12 -8.68 -6.71
N ALA A 142 7.61 -7.98 -5.69
CA ALA A 142 7.36 -6.56 -5.52
C ALA A 142 8.32 -5.64 -6.30
N LEU A 143 9.38 -6.15 -6.91
CA LEU A 143 10.40 -5.32 -7.56
C LEU A 143 9.88 -4.44 -8.70
N PRO A 144 9.00 -4.93 -9.61
CA PRO A 144 8.45 -4.08 -10.67
C PRO A 144 7.64 -2.90 -10.12
N ASP A 145 6.84 -3.12 -9.08
CA ASP A 145 6.02 -2.07 -8.47
C ASP A 145 6.85 -1.07 -7.69
N ILE A 146 7.86 -1.55 -6.95
CA ILE A 146 8.81 -0.68 -6.27
C ILE A 146 9.49 0.25 -7.27
N GLU A 147 9.98 -0.31 -8.38
CA GLU A 147 10.64 0.49 -9.41
C GLU A 147 9.69 1.52 -10.02
N ARG A 148 8.49 1.09 -10.41
CA ARG A 148 7.45 1.95 -10.95
C ARG A 148 7.11 3.11 -10.01
N VAL A 149 6.79 2.83 -8.75
CA VAL A 149 6.42 3.84 -7.75
C VAL A 149 7.62 4.74 -7.41
N ALA A 150 8.83 4.18 -7.27
CA ALA A 150 10.01 4.99 -6.99
C ALA A 150 10.34 5.96 -8.13
N ARG A 151 10.17 5.55 -9.40
CA ARG A 151 10.40 6.40 -10.58
C ARG A 151 9.40 7.56 -10.67
N GLN A 152 8.15 7.38 -10.22
CA GLN A 152 7.15 8.45 -10.20
C GLN A 152 7.56 9.67 -9.35
N HIS A 153 8.48 9.51 -8.40
CA HIS A 153 9.00 10.60 -7.60
C HIS A 153 10.08 11.45 -8.29
N ASN A 154 10.61 11.02 -9.44
CA ASN A 154 11.64 11.75 -10.21
C ASN A 154 12.90 12.11 -9.40
N LEU A 155 13.34 11.24 -8.50
CA LEU A 155 14.50 11.46 -7.61
C LEU A 155 15.82 10.82 -8.11
N GLY A 156 15.83 10.34 -9.36
CA GLY A 156 17.00 9.75 -10.00
C GLY A 156 17.30 8.30 -9.61
N GLU A 157 18.32 7.71 -10.23
CA GLU A 157 18.62 6.27 -10.09
C GLU A 157 19.10 5.89 -8.69
N THR A 158 19.86 6.77 -8.02
CA THR A 158 20.31 6.48 -6.65
C THR A 158 19.14 6.19 -5.71
N PHE A 159 18.03 6.90 -5.85
CA PHE A 159 16.82 6.65 -5.06
C PHE A 159 16.19 5.29 -5.38
N VAL A 160 15.96 5.01 -6.66
CA VAL A 160 15.34 3.76 -7.13
C VAL A 160 16.17 2.54 -6.70
N LYS A 161 17.49 2.55 -6.96
CA LYS A 161 18.42 1.50 -6.46
C LYS A 161 18.38 1.34 -4.95
N THR A 162 18.35 2.44 -4.19
CA THR A 162 18.34 2.39 -2.72
C THR A 162 17.10 1.66 -2.21
N VAL A 163 15.93 2.01 -2.73
CA VAL A 163 14.64 1.45 -2.29
C VAL A 163 14.50 -0.01 -2.73
N LYS A 164 14.86 -0.35 -3.99
CA LYS A 164 14.85 -1.74 -4.47
C LYS A 164 15.76 -2.62 -3.62
N HIS A 165 17.00 -2.17 -3.37
CA HIS A 165 17.93 -2.91 -2.55
C HIS A 165 17.45 -3.06 -1.10
N LEU A 166 16.80 -2.03 -0.55
CA LEU A 166 16.22 -2.10 0.78
C LEU A 166 15.18 -3.21 0.84
N ALA A 167 14.20 -3.21 -0.06
CA ALA A 167 13.17 -4.24 -0.15
C ALA A 167 13.76 -5.65 -0.29
N THR A 168 14.75 -5.83 -1.16
CA THR A 168 15.44 -7.12 -1.34
C THR A 168 16.10 -7.58 -0.05
N THR A 169 16.79 -6.68 0.67
CA THR A 169 17.47 -7.06 1.93
C THR A 169 16.52 -7.33 3.09
N GLU A 170 15.39 -6.62 3.17
CA GLU A 170 14.44 -6.76 4.28
C GLU A 170 13.55 -8.00 4.10
N SER A 171 12.99 -8.18 2.91
CA SER A 171 11.98 -9.21 2.67
C SER A 171 12.30 -10.15 1.52
N GLY A 172 13.36 -9.91 0.74
CA GLY A 172 13.50 -10.52 -0.59
C GLY A 172 12.54 -9.89 -1.60
N ALA A 173 12.09 -8.65 -1.35
CA ALA A 173 11.04 -7.97 -2.09
C ALA A 173 9.75 -8.82 -2.22
N MET A 174 9.34 -9.43 -1.10
CA MET A 174 8.13 -10.25 -1.00
C MET A 174 7.01 -9.44 -0.37
N TYR A 175 5.85 -9.42 -1.01
CA TYR A 175 4.61 -8.93 -0.41
C TYR A 175 4.21 -9.78 0.78
N ALA A 176 3.53 -9.17 1.76
CA ALA A 176 2.91 -9.87 2.89
C ALA A 176 3.85 -10.82 3.66
N ARG A 177 5.16 -10.56 3.64
CA ARG A 177 6.12 -11.39 4.37
C ARG A 177 6.17 -11.00 5.86
N PRO A 178 5.76 -11.87 6.79
CA PRO A 178 6.06 -11.64 8.20
C PRO A 178 7.55 -11.83 8.50
N ALA A 179 8.06 -11.14 9.51
CA ALA A 179 9.40 -11.39 10.03
C ALA A 179 9.56 -12.85 10.48
N ASN A 180 10.79 -13.37 10.42
CA ASN A 180 11.08 -14.74 10.87
C ASN A 180 10.79 -14.94 12.37
N ILE A 181 10.86 -13.87 13.17
CA ILE A 181 10.56 -13.87 14.61
C ILE A 181 9.23 -13.20 14.93
N PHE A 182 8.32 -13.12 13.95
CA PHE A 182 7.00 -12.49 14.11
C PHE A 182 6.23 -13.10 15.30
N ASN A 183 5.68 -12.23 16.15
CA ASN A 183 4.86 -12.60 17.28
C ASN A 183 4.05 -11.38 17.75
N VAL A 184 2.74 -11.41 17.52
CA VAL A 184 1.84 -10.32 17.93
C VAL A 184 0.81 -10.74 18.97
N LEU A 185 1.02 -11.90 19.61
CA LEU A 185 0.20 -12.36 20.72
C LEU A 185 0.23 -11.35 21.88
N PRO A 186 -0.85 -11.28 22.70
CA PRO A 186 -0.86 -10.46 23.90
C PRO A 186 0.22 -10.90 24.90
N PRO A 187 0.69 -10.02 25.80
CA PRO A 187 1.78 -10.33 26.74
C PRO A 187 1.59 -11.64 27.51
N SER A 188 0.36 -11.93 27.96
CA SER A 188 -0.01 -13.15 28.70
C SER A 188 0.24 -14.45 27.92
N GLN A 189 0.26 -14.40 26.59
CA GLN A 189 0.42 -15.56 25.71
C GLN A 189 1.82 -15.66 25.10
N ARG A 190 2.71 -14.68 25.30
CA ARG A 190 4.04 -14.67 24.69
C ARG A 190 5.09 -15.47 25.48
N GLY A 191 4.85 -15.78 26.75
CA GLY A 191 5.82 -16.47 27.60
C GLY A 191 7.17 -15.74 27.65
N GLY A 192 7.15 -14.41 27.84
CA GLY A 192 8.35 -13.57 27.88
C GLY A 192 8.94 -13.20 26.51
N LYS A 193 8.46 -13.78 25.40
CA LYS A 193 8.93 -13.42 24.04
C LYS A 193 8.57 -11.98 23.67
N PRO A 194 9.41 -11.28 22.89
CA PRO A 194 9.14 -9.92 22.45
C PRO A 194 7.94 -9.83 21.50
N TYR A 195 7.29 -8.68 21.49
CA TYR A 195 6.27 -8.34 20.49
C TYR A 195 6.97 -7.89 19.19
N ILE A 196 6.81 -8.66 18.12
CA ILE A 196 7.40 -8.37 16.81
C ILE A 196 6.30 -8.40 15.74
N SER A 197 6.07 -7.24 15.13
CA SER A 197 5.01 -7.01 14.13
C SER A 197 5.55 -6.64 12.75
N ALA A 198 6.86 -6.80 12.52
CA ALA A 198 7.50 -6.49 11.25
C ALA A 198 6.89 -7.32 10.12
N TRP A 199 6.42 -6.62 9.08
CA TRP A 199 5.62 -7.20 8.00
C TRP A 199 5.93 -6.54 6.66
N GLY A 200 5.81 -7.34 5.61
CA GLY A 200 5.77 -6.91 4.23
C GLY A 200 7.13 -6.57 3.62
N VAL A 201 7.08 -5.89 2.47
CA VAL A 201 8.21 -5.65 1.56
C VAL A 201 9.39 -4.97 2.26
N PHE A 202 9.10 -4.01 3.14
CA PHE A 202 10.10 -3.25 3.88
C PHE A 202 10.13 -3.59 5.38
N GLN A 203 9.49 -4.69 5.82
CA GLN A 203 9.51 -5.17 7.21
C GLN A 203 9.16 -4.10 8.26
N PHE A 204 8.19 -3.22 7.97
CA PHE A 204 7.74 -2.23 8.94
C PHE A 204 7.01 -2.91 10.10
N ASN A 205 7.42 -2.59 11.33
CA ASN A 205 6.64 -2.95 12.52
C ASN A 205 5.41 -2.04 12.65
N ARG A 206 4.49 -2.37 13.55
CA ARG A 206 3.23 -1.64 13.78
C ARG A 206 3.44 -0.14 13.98
N ASP A 207 4.37 0.25 14.85
CA ASP A 207 4.52 1.66 15.22
C ASP A 207 5.18 2.46 14.08
N ALA A 208 6.15 1.84 13.39
CA ALA A 208 6.74 2.41 12.18
C ALA A 208 5.69 2.54 11.06
N TRP A 209 4.82 1.54 10.87
CA TRP A 209 3.75 1.56 9.88
C TRP A 209 2.78 2.71 10.12
N ARG A 210 2.37 2.90 11.38
CA ARG A 210 1.50 3.99 11.81
C ARG A 210 2.13 5.37 11.69
N SER A 211 3.46 5.45 11.60
CA SER A 211 4.15 6.72 11.35
C SER A 211 4.15 7.14 9.87
N LEU A 212 3.69 6.27 8.96
CA LEU A 212 3.63 6.58 7.55
C LEU A 212 2.45 7.51 7.23
N PRO A 213 2.58 8.38 6.21
CA PRO A 213 1.51 9.29 5.81
C PRO A 213 0.19 8.56 5.53
N GLY A 214 -0.89 9.09 6.11
CA GLY A 214 -2.26 8.61 5.89
C GLY A 214 -2.59 7.25 6.50
N VAL A 215 -1.79 6.74 7.45
CA VAL A 215 -2.08 5.49 8.16
C VAL A 215 -2.79 5.81 9.48
N ALA A 216 -3.92 5.14 9.74
CA ALA A 216 -4.62 5.28 11.01
C ALA A 216 -3.78 4.77 12.18
N ASN A 217 -3.88 5.41 13.35
CA ASN A 217 -3.17 5.01 14.57
C ASN A 217 -3.59 3.64 15.12
N THR A 218 -4.66 3.04 14.60
CA THR A 218 -5.14 1.69 14.92
C THR A 218 -4.71 0.65 13.90
N ALA A 219 -4.32 1.05 12.69
CA ALA A 219 -4.02 0.13 11.59
C ALA A 219 -2.82 -0.76 11.88
N PHE A 220 -2.85 -1.97 11.34
CA PHE A 220 -1.74 -2.90 11.33
C PHE A 220 -1.17 -3.09 9.93
N PRO A 221 0.14 -3.38 9.79
CA PRO A 221 0.77 -3.50 8.48
C PRO A 221 0.24 -4.69 7.66
N TRP A 222 -0.27 -5.75 8.28
CA TRP A 222 -0.88 -6.89 7.58
C TRP A 222 -2.29 -6.63 7.04
N GLU A 223 -2.90 -5.51 7.39
CA GLU A 223 -4.19 -5.05 6.83
C GLU A 223 -3.99 -4.28 5.53
N SER A 224 -2.74 -3.96 5.18
CA SER A 224 -2.41 -3.24 3.94
C SER A 224 -2.71 -4.05 2.70
N THR A 225 -3.16 -3.36 1.66
CA THR A 225 -3.14 -3.87 0.28
C THR A 225 -1.69 -3.96 -0.22
N PRO A 226 -1.39 -4.77 -1.27
CA PRO A 226 -0.07 -4.79 -1.90
C PRO A 226 0.41 -3.39 -2.33
N SER A 227 -0.49 -2.57 -2.89
CA SER A 227 -0.18 -1.20 -3.30
C SER A 227 0.23 -0.32 -2.13
N GLU A 228 -0.48 -0.37 -1.00
CA GLU A 228 -0.15 0.41 0.20
C GLU A 228 1.18 -0.01 0.84
N GLU A 229 1.48 -1.32 0.79
CA GLU A 229 2.74 -1.91 1.28
C GLU A 229 3.97 -1.33 0.56
N ILE A 230 3.79 -0.81 -0.65
CA ILE A 230 4.82 -0.15 -1.47
C ILE A 230 4.73 1.37 -1.39
N THR A 231 3.56 1.92 -1.72
CA THR A 231 3.38 3.36 -1.92
C THR A 231 3.63 4.16 -0.65
N ARG A 232 3.20 3.67 0.52
CA ARG A 232 3.35 4.41 1.79
C ARG A 232 4.82 4.48 2.23
N PRO A 233 5.58 3.37 2.28
CA PRO A 233 7.01 3.44 2.59
C PRO A 233 7.81 4.25 1.55
N ILE A 234 7.56 4.04 0.25
CA ILE A 234 8.31 4.74 -0.80
C ILE A 234 8.07 6.25 -0.76
N ARG A 235 6.82 6.69 -0.56
CA ARG A 235 6.51 8.10 -0.35
C ARG A 235 7.31 8.67 0.82
N ARG A 236 7.38 7.94 1.94
CA ARG A 236 8.16 8.38 3.09
C ARG A 236 9.66 8.45 2.79
N TYR A 237 10.21 7.47 2.07
CA TYR A 237 11.61 7.50 1.65
C TYR A 237 11.89 8.65 0.68
N ALA A 238 10.97 8.95 -0.24
CA ALA A 238 11.09 10.08 -1.16
C ALA A 238 11.16 11.42 -0.41
N GLU A 239 10.31 11.61 0.61
CA GLU A 239 10.35 12.79 1.48
C GLU A 239 11.71 12.96 2.17
N LEU A 240 12.24 11.88 2.76
CA LEU A 240 13.54 11.88 3.44
C LEU A 240 14.69 12.18 2.47
N PHE A 241 14.65 11.56 1.29
CA PHE A 241 15.65 11.77 0.25
C PHE A 241 15.66 13.22 -0.21
N ALA A 242 14.48 13.75 -0.55
CA ALA A 242 14.31 15.14 -0.95
C ALA A 242 14.70 16.12 0.16
N GLU A 243 14.47 15.78 1.43
CA GLU A 243 14.90 16.61 2.56
C GLU A 243 16.41 16.76 2.63
N VAL A 244 17.16 15.65 2.52
CA VAL A 244 18.63 15.68 2.50
C VAL A 244 19.15 16.44 1.28
N ARG A 245 18.55 16.22 0.10
CA ARG A 245 18.94 16.92 -1.14
C ARG A 245 18.72 18.44 -1.05
N ARG A 246 17.57 18.88 -0.52
CA ARG A 246 17.29 20.31 -0.30
C ARG A 246 18.22 20.95 0.72
N ALA A 247 18.73 20.18 1.67
CA ALA A 247 19.72 20.62 2.64
C ALA A 247 21.17 20.61 2.08
N GLY A 248 21.36 20.42 0.77
CA GLY A 248 22.66 20.44 0.12
C GLY A 248 23.41 19.10 0.12
N GLY A 249 22.81 18.01 0.61
CA GLY A 249 23.40 16.68 0.56
C GLY A 249 23.40 16.09 -0.86
N THR A 250 24.35 15.21 -1.16
CA THR A 250 24.43 14.47 -2.43
C THR A 250 23.34 13.37 -2.52
N PRO A 251 23.13 12.72 -3.69
CA PRO A 251 22.27 11.53 -3.76
C PRO A 251 22.73 10.39 -2.84
N ILE A 252 24.04 10.24 -2.63
CA ILE A 252 24.62 9.24 -1.71
C ILE A 252 24.25 9.58 -0.26
N ASP A 253 24.35 10.86 0.14
CA ASP A 253 23.96 11.31 1.47
C ASP A 253 22.47 11.05 1.73
N ALA A 254 21.64 11.32 0.72
CA ALA A 254 20.20 11.07 0.79
C ALA A 254 19.88 9.56 0.91
N ALA A 255 20.60 8.70 0.18
CA ALA A 255 20.50 7.24 0.30
C ALA A 255 20.92 6.73 1.69
N ARG A 256 22.01 7.27 2.25
CA ARG A 256 22.42 7.02 3.65
C ARG A 256 21.33 7.47 4.62
N GLY A 257 20.74 8.63 4.39
CA GLY A 257 19.60 9.15 5.16
C GLY A 257 18.43 8.18 5.23
N ILE A 258 17.99 7.61 4.10
CA ILE A 258 16.93 6.59 4.07
C ILE A 258 17.29 5.39 4.96
N ARG A 259 18.53 4.87 4.82
CA ARG A 259 18.97 3.69 5.59
C ARG A 259 19.04 4.00 7.09
N LEU A 260 19.58 5.15 7.49
CA LEU A 260 19.62 5.57 8.89
C LEU A 260 18.22 5.73 9.47
N TRP A 261 17.29 6.30 8.69
CA TRP A 261 15.90 6.46 9.13
C TRP A 261 15.22 5.11 9.29
N HIS A 262 15.40 4.21 8.33
CA HIS A 262 14.80 2.88 8.39
C HIS A 262 15.31 2.06 9.58
N MET A 263 16.58 2.22 9.96
CA MET A 263 17.15 1.55 11.14
C MET A 263 16.71 2.22 12.45
N GLN A 264 16.91 3.53 12.59
CA GLN A 264 16.61 4.28 13.81
C GLN A 264 16.27 5.75 13.48
N PRO A 265 14.98 6.09 13.30
CA PRO A 265 14.55 7.45 12.93
C PRO A 265 15.07 8.52 13.90
N ASN A 266 14.96 8.27 15.22
CA ASN A 266 15.32 9.24 16.25
C ASN A 266 16.80 9.14 16.65
N GLY A 267 17.38 7.94 16.66
CA GLY A 267 18.74 7.70 17.13
C GLY A 267 19.83 7.98 16.08
N LEU A 268 19.52 7.83 14.80
CA LEU A 268 20.50 7.93 13.72
C LEU A 268 20.14 9.02 12.69
N TYR A 269 18.93 8.99 12.13
CA TYR A 269 18.56 9.93 11.07
C TYR A 269 18.46 11.38 11.55
N LYS A 270 17.73 11.65 12.64
CA LYS A 270 17.56 13.02 13.14
C LYS A 270 18.92 13.70 13.46
N PRO A 271 19.87 13.06 14.17
CA PRO A 271 21.21 13.63 14.36
C PRO A 271 21.97 13.84 13.05
N TYR A 272 21.92 12.87 12.13
CA TYR A 272 22.58 12.97 10.82
C TYR A 272 22.07 14.16 10.02
N LEU A 273 20.75 14.29 9.88
CA LEU A 273 20.11 15.39 9.17
C LEU A 273 20.43 16.75 9.80
N ARG A 274 20.32 16.86 11.13
CA ARG A 274 20.59 18.12 11.85
C ARG A 274 22.03 18.58 11.62
N ARG A 275 23.00 17.67 11.79
CA ARG A 275 24.42 17.98 11.55
C ARG A 275 24.70 18.27 10.09
N GLY A 276 24.05 17.55 9.16
CA GLY A 276 24.15 17.78 7.73
C GLY A 276 23.74 19.21 7.34
N LYS A 277 22.64 19.71 7.91
CA LYS A 277 22.18 21.09 7.75
C LYS A 277 23.13 22.13 8.36
N GLN A 278 23.88 21.79 9.40
CA GLN A 278 24.77 22.71 10.13
C GLN A 278 26.19 22.78 9.57
N SER A 279 26.73 21.64 9.13
CA SER A 279 28.17 21.49 8.86
C SER A 279 28.46 20.64 7.61
N GLY A 280 27.44 20.31 6.82
CA GLY A 280 27.57 19.47 5.63
C GLY A 280 27.45 17.97 5.92
N PHE A 281 26.97 17.22 4.92
CA PHE A 281 26.64 15.80 5.09
C PHE A 281 27.84 14.85 5.15
N SER A 282 29.00 15.25 4.59
CA SER A 282 30.25 14.50 4.75
C SER A 282 30.70 14.48 6.23
N ALA A 283 30.72 15.64 6.89
CA ALA A 283 31.02 15.74 8.31
C ALA A 283 29.95 15.04 9.16
N ALA A 284 28.67 15.18 8.81
CA ALA A 284 27.59 14.48 9.50
C ALA A 284 27.73 12.96 9.41
N TRP A 285 28.19 12.44 8.27
CA TRP A 285 28.42 11.01 8.07
C TRP A 285 29.52 10.46 8.98
N GLN A 286 30.64 11.17 9.11
CA GLN A 286 31.75 10.78 10.00
C GLN A 286 31.30 10.63 11.48
N GLN A 287 30.23 11.32 11.87
CA GLN A 287 29.67 11.27 13.22
C GLN A 287 28.64 10.15 13.44
N VAL A 288 28.28 9.39 12.39
CA VAL A 288 27.48 8.17 12.52
C VAL A 288 28.36 7.08 13.13
N PRO A 289 27.91 6.26 14.08
CA PRO A 289 28.76 5.21 14.65
C PRO A 289 29.30 4.26 13.56
N ALA A 290 30.60 3.93 13.62
CA ALA A 290 31.32 3.21 12.55
C ALA A 290 30.64 1.90 12.11
N LYS A 291 30.03 1.16 13.04
CA LYS A 291 29.27 -0.07 12.73
C LYS A 291 28.12 0.16 11.75
N TYR A 292 27.43 1.30 11.85
CA TYR A 292 26.34 1.66 10.94
C TYR A 292 26.89 2.18 9.63
N GLN A 293 27.98 2.95 9.66
CA GLN A 293 28.64 3.41 8.43
C GLN A 293 29.05 2.23 7.55
N ALA A 294 29.82 1.30 8.10
CA ALA A 294 30.31 0.12 7.39
C ALA A 294 29.17 -0.74 6.84
N ARG A 295 28.11 -0.93 7.63
CA ARG A 295 26.93 -1.69 7.19
C ARG A 295 26.21 -0.99 6.04
N ILE A 296 25.95 0.31 6.15
CA ILE A 296 25.20 1.07 5.14
C ILE A 296 26.01 1.18 3.85
N ASP A 297 27.29 1.53 3.93
CA ASP A 297 28.13 1.65 2.73
C ASP A 297 28.29 0.30 2.02
N ARG A 298 28.35 -0.82 2.75
CA ARG A 298 28.27 -2.16 2.14
C ARG A 298 26.94 -2.37 1.41
N HIS A 299 25.82 -1.96 1.99
CA HIS A 299 24.54 -2.04 1.29
C HIS A 299 24.52 -1.17 0.02
N LEU A 300 25.05 0.05 0.07
CA LEU A 300 25.07 0.93 -1.09
C LEU A 300 26.01 0.42 -2.21
N ARG A 301 27.17 -0.16 -1.86
CA ARG A 301 28.03 -0.86 -2.83
C ARG A 301 27.32 -2.04 -3.49
N ASN A 302 26.67 -2.88 -2.69
CA ASN A 302 25.91 -4.03 -3.23
C ASN A 302 24.73 -3.59 -4.12
N ALA A 303 24.26 -2.35 -3.99
CA ALA A 303 23.23 -1.76 -4.85
C ALA A 303 23.81 -1.05 -6.10
N GLY A 304 25.14 -0.99 -6.25
CA GLY A 304 25.80 -0.24 -7.33
C GLY A 304 25.57 1.27 -7.25
N ILE A 305 25.63 1.83 -6.04
CA ILE A 305 25.48 3.27 -5.74
C ILE A 305 26.81 3.90 -5.34
N LEU A 306 27.61 3.18 -4.54
CA LEU A 306 29.00 3.49 -4.17
C LEU A 306 29.93 2.58 -4.95
#